data_AF-Q0U197-F1
#
_entry.id   AF-Q0U197-F1
#
_cell.length_a   1.000
_cell.length_b   1.000
_cell.length_c   1.000
_cell.angle_alpha   90.00
_cell.angle_beta   90.00
_cell.angle_gamma   90.00
#
_symmetry.space_group_name_H-M   'P 1'
#
loop_
_entity.id
_entity.type
_entity.pdbx_description
1 polymer ?
#
loop_
_entity_poly.entity_id
_entity_poly.type
_entity_poly.pdbx_seq_one_letter_code
_entity_poly.pdbx_strand_id
1 'polypeptide(L)'
;MGAWGYGLFQSDHDFDIISELNHDAGLNQMEDEAQALAKASGKDDKEIGQIYYTIDGKGCSDPDLVRKHLDSGVLNYLIAEREAKMLAVPTKEQELDHYLQDPCYVYVLLGACAMTLGSQLPASYVSLLKKVYTEGGLMPDALKQMKKALHGPNGYKNGEPYDFHSKDLVETANADSDNRKPNGLGFIGMNVPSPGGLFNTGMGNSFTSAIIKELREKQQNPHACATCGVIAGSGGEKLLMCAKCKDRKYCSVKCQKHHWSIHKKLCEPVYHK
;
A
#
# COMPACT_ATOMS: atom_id res chain seq x y z
N MET A 1 -20.48 16.60 3.88
CA MET A 1 -19.91 16.17 2.59
C MET A 1 -19.41 14.76 2.79
N GLY A 2 -20.12 13.76 2.27
CA GLY A 2 -19.49 12.51 1.87
C GLY A 2 -18.98 12.70 0.46
N ALA A 3 -17.69 13.01 0.29
CA ALA A 3 -17.07 12.90 -1.03
C ALA A 3 -16.58 11.46 -1.18
N TRP A 4 -16.83 10.86 -2.34
CA TRP A 4 -16.29 9.56 -2.68
C TRP A 4 -14.82 9.73 -3.04
N GLY A 5 -13.93 8.99 -2.38
CA GLY A 5 -12.48 9.08 -2.59
C GLY A 5 -11.66 9.43 -1.35
N TYR A 6 -12.26 9.55 -0.16
CA TYR A 6 -11.49 9.75 1.08
C TYR A 6 -11.03 8.45 1.75
N GLY A 7 -11.74 7.34 1.52
CA GLY A 7 -11.39 6.00 2.00
C GLY A 7 -10.71 5.14 0.94
N LEU A 8 -10.20 3.98 1.35
CA LEU A 8 -9.70 2.93 0.45
C LEU A 8 -10.83 2.40 -0.43
N PHE A 9 -10.55 2.04 -1.67
CA PHE A 9 -11.56 1.46 -2.59
C PHE A 9 -12.70 2.43 -2.90
N GLN A 10 -12.40 3.73 -2.93
CA GLN A 10 -13.40 4.79 -3.17
C GLN A 10 -12.97 5.78 -4.25
N SER A 11 -11.97 5.46 -5.06
CA SER A 11 -11.53 6.33 -6.14
C SER A 11 -11.25 5.52 -7.40
N ASP A 12 -11.43 6.13 -8.57
CA ASP A 12 -11.06 5.51 -9.85
C ASP A 12 -9.57 5.09 -9.83
N HIS A 13 -8.72 5.89 -9.19
CA HIS A 13 -7.31 5.57 -8.99
C HIS A 13 -7.08 4.25 -8.23
N ASP A 14 -7.87 3.97 -7.18
CA ASP A 14 -7.77 2.69 -6.48
C ASP A 14 -8.12 1.53 -7.41
N PHE A 15 -9.17 1.68 -8.23
CA PHE A 15 -9.62 0.64 -9.15
C PHE A 15 -8.67 0.43 -10.32
N ASP A 16 -8.03 1.49 -10.83
CA ASP A 16 -6.97 1.39 -11.84
C ASP A 16 -5.78 0.58 -11.28
N ILE A 17 -5.34 0.88 -10.05
CA ILE A 17 -4.28 0.12 -9.39
C ILE A 17 -4.71 -1.34 -9.15
N ILE A 18 -5.95 -1.57 -8.71
CA ILE A 18 -6.47 -2.93 -8.49
C ILE A 18 -6.50 -3.71 -9.80
N SER A 19 -6.90 -3.09 -10.91
CA SER A 19 -6.90 -3.70 -12.24
C SER A 19 -5.48 -4.12 -12.67
N GLU A 20 -4.48 -3.27 -12.44
CA GLU A 20 -3.08 -3.62 -12.68
C GLU A 20 -2.59 -4.74 -11.76
N LEU A 21 -2.99 -4.74 -10.49
CA LEU A 21 -2.67 -5.83 -9.56
C LEU A 21 -3.34 -7.15 -9.97
N ASN A 22 -4.57 -7.11 -10.50
CA ASN A 22 -5.25 -8.29 -11.03
C ASN A 22 -4.51 -8.87 -12.24
N HIS A 23 -4.06 -7.99 -13.14
CA HIS A 23 -3.24 -8.38 -14.29
C HIS A 23 -1.93 -9.04 -13.83
N ASP A 24 -1.17 -8.39 -12.95
CA ASP A 24 0.13 -8.89 -12.49
C ASP A 24 0.01 -10.14 -11.61
N ALA A 25 -1.13 -10.34 -10.96
CA ALA A 25 -1.46 -11.56 -10.25
C ALA A 25 -1.87 -12.71 -11.20
N GLY A 26 -2.08 -12.45 -12.49
CA GLY A 26 -2.57 -13.43 -13.46
C GLY A 26 -4.06 -13.75 -13.33
N LEU A 27 -4.84 -12.92 -12.60
CA LEU A 27 -6.27 -13.16 -12.39
C LEU A 27 -7.08 -12.98 -13.67
N ASN A 28 -6.69 -12.04 -14.54
CA ASN A 28 -7.37 -11.83 -15.83
C ASN A 28 -7.29 -13.09 -16.70
N GLN A 29 -6.12 -13.76 -16.74
CA GLN A 29 -5.98 -15.01 -17.47
C GLN A 29 -6.85 -16.12 -16.85
N MET A 30 -6.87 -16.25 -15.52
CA MET A 30 -7.73 -17.22 -14.85
C MET A 30 -9.22 -16.95 -15.12
N GLU A 31 -9.61 -15.69 -15.17
CA GLU A 31 -10.98 -15.27 -15.49
C GLU A 31 -11.35 -15.65 -16.92
N ASP A 32 -10.49 -15.33 -17.90
CA ASP A 32 -10.68 -15.68 -19.30
C ASP A 32 -10.83 -17.21 -19.48
N GLU A 33 -9.99 -18.00 -18.80
CA GLU A 33 -10.06 -19.46 -18.81
C GLU A 33 -11.38 -19.98 -18.20
N ALA A 34 -11.80 -19.41 -17.07
CA ALA A 34 -13.07 -19.77 -16.42
C ALA A 34 -14.29 -19.40 -17.26
N GLN A 35 -14.28 -18.22 -17.90
CA GLN A 35 -15.32 -17.79 -18.83
C GLN A 35 -15.36 -18.69 -20.08
N ALA A 36 -14.21 -19.08 -20.63
CA ALA A 36 -14.14 -20.01 -21.76
C ALA A 36 -14.68 -21.40 -21.40
N LEU A 37 -14.38 -21.91 -20.21
CA LEU A 37 -14.92 -23.18 -19.71
C LEU A 37 -16.45 -23.11 -19.48
N ALA A 38 -16.94 -22.01 -18.92
CA ALA A 38 -18.38 -21.76 -18.76
C ALA A 38 -19.10 -21.76 -20.12
N LYS A 39 -18.53 -21.08 -21.11
CA LYS A 39 -19.03 -21.06 -22.48
C LYS A 39 -19.04 -22.44 -23.12
N ALA A 40 -17.95 -23.21 -22.97
CA ALA A 40 -17.87 -24.58 -23.48
C ALA A 40 -18.89 -25.52 -22.81
N SER A 41 -19.28 -25.22 -21.57
CA SER A 41 -20.31 -25.95 -20.82
C SER A 41 -21.74 -25.54 -21.17
N GLY A 42 -21.92 -24.62 -22.12
CA GLY A 42 -23.25 -24.17 -22.59
C GLY A 42 -23.95 -23.17 -21.67
N LYS A 43 -23.21 -22.51 -20.76
CA LYS A 43 -23.75 -21.40 -19.96
C LYS A 43 -24.11 -20.20 -20.84
N ASP A 44 -25.12 -19.44 -20.42
CA ASP A 44 -25.52 -18.23 -21.14
C ASP A 44 -24.55 -17.04 -20.88
N ASP A 45 -24.64 -16.00 -21.72
CA ASP A 45 -23.76 -14.84 -21.64
C ASP A 45 -23.86 -14.08 -20.30
N LYS A 46 -25.02 -14.15 -19.63
CA LYS A 46 -25.21 -13.50 -18.32
C LYS A 46 -24.50 -14.27 -17.23
N GLU A 47 -24.57 -15.60 -17.26
CA GLU A 47 -23.83 -16.47 -16.34
C GLU A 47 -22.32 -16.34 -16.54
N ILE A 48 -21.86 -16.21 -17.80
CA ILE A 48 -20.44 -15.99 -18.11
C ILE A 48 -20.00 -14.62 -17.59
N GLY A 49 -20.79 -13.57 -17.82
CA GLY A 49 -20.48 -12.22 -17.34
C GLY A 49 -20.50 -12.04 -15.82
N GLN A 50 -20.97 -13.04 -15.06
CA GLN A 50 -20.87 -13.07 -13.59
C GLN A 50 -19.54 -13.63 -13.10
N ILE A 51 -18.73 -14.21 -13.99
CA ILE A 51 -17.39 -14.71 -13.64
C ILE A 51 -16.43 -13.52 -13.68
N TYR A 52 -16.06 -13.08 -12.48
CA TYR A 52 -15.16 -11.96 -12.27
C TYR A 52 -14.20 -12.28 -11.12
N TYR A 53 -12.90 -12.12 -11.34
CA TYR A 53 -11.84 -12.41 -10.36
C TYR A 53 -11.05 -11.14 -10.03
N THR A 54 -11.00 -10.79 -8.73
CA THR A 54 -10.35 -9.57 -8.28
C THR A 54 -9.68 -9.75 -6.92
N ILE A 55 -8.53 -9.09 -6.74
CA ILE A 55 -7.70 -9.17 -5.55
C ILE A 55 -8.29 -8.45 -4.33
N ASP A 56 -9.20 -7.50 -4.52
CA ASP A 56 -9.87 -6.79 -3.42
C ASP A 56 -11.06 -7.58 -2.85
N GLY A 57 -11.44 -8.69 -3.48
CA GLY A 57 -12.50 -9.60 -3.05
C GLY A 57 -13.93 -9.05 -3.20
N LYS A 58 -14.12 -7.73 -3.28
CA LYS A 58 -15.44 -7.11 -3.41
C LYS A 58 -16.01 -7.39 -4.81
N GLY A 59 -17.12 -8.11 -4.87
CA GLY A 59 -17.72 -8.53 -6.14
C GLY A 59 -16.99 -9.68 -6.84
N CYS A 60 -15.97 -10.29 -6.21
CA CYS A 60 -15.33 -11.47 -6.73
C CYS A 60 -16.30 -12.67 -6.75
N SER A 61 -16.36 -13.36 -7.87
CA SER A 61 -17.23 -14.53 -8.08
C SER A 61 -16.79 -15.78 -7.30
N ASP A 62 -15.49 -15.94 -7.06
CA ASP A 62 -14.92 -17.03 -6.25
C ASP A 62 -13.71 -16.50 -5.43
N PRO A 63 -13.97 -15.84 -4.29
CA PRO A 63 -12.90 -15.25 -3.48
C PRO A 63 -11.97 -16.30 -2.86
N ASP A 64 -12.45 -17.53 -2.62
CA ASP A 64 -11.64 -18.62 -2.07
C ASP A 64 -10.63 -19.13 -3.10
N LEU A 65 -11.03 -19.25 -4.37
CA LEU A 65 -10.13 -19.58 -5.48
C LEU A 65 -9.05 -18.51 -5.65
N VAL A 66 -9.44 -17.24 -5.70
CA VAL A 66 -8.50 -16.12 -5.83
C VAL A 66 -7.52 -16.10 -4.65
N ARG A 67 -8.02 -16.25 -3.42
CA ARG A 67 -7.17 -16.33 -2.23
C ARG A 67 -6.16 -17.48 -2.32
N LYS A 68 -6.59 -18.69 -2.72
CA LYS A 68 -5.68 -19.84 -2.89
C LYS A 68 -4.61 -19.58 -3.94
N HIS A 69 -4.97 -18.94 -5.04
CA HIS A 69 -4.03 -18.55 -6.09
C HIS A 69 -2.98 -17.57 -5.57
N LEU A 70 -3.41 -16.53 -4.84
CA LEU A 70 -2.51 -15.57 -4.21
C LEU A 70 -1.57 -16.24 -3.19
N ASP A 71 -2.13 -17.08 -2.32
CA ASP A 71 -1.39 -17.80 -1.28
C ASP A 71 -0.44 -18.89 -1.85
N SER A 72 -0.57 -19.26 -3.12
CA SER A 72 0.33 -20.22 -3.80
C SER A 72 1.76 -19.70 -3.99
N GLY A 73 2.00 -18.41 -3.73
CA GLY A 73 3.30 -17.75 -3.87
C GLY A 73 3.24 -16.48 -4.72
N VAL A 74 2.15 -16.29 -5.48
CA VAL A 74 1.91 -15.10 -6.31
C VAL A 74 1.92 -13.83 -5.45
N LEU A 75 1.26 -13.84 -4.29
CA LEU A 75 1.24 -12.69 -3.39
C LEU A 75 2.64 -12.33 -2.86
N ASN A 76 3.47 -13.33 -2.55
CA ASN A 76 4.86 -13.09 -2.12
C ASN A 76 5.71 -12.46 -3.23
N TYR A 77 5.51 -12.91 -4.48
CA TYR A 77 6.15 -12.32 -5.64
C TYR A 77 5.75 -10.85 -5.82
N LEU A 78 4.44 -10.56 -5.83
CA LEU A 78 3.92 -9.20 -5.95
C LEU A 78 4.45 -8.29 -4.83
N ILE A 79 4.41 -8.76 -3.59
CA ILE A 79 4.95 -8.04 -2.44
C ILE A 79 6.42 -7.68 -2.65
N ALA A 80 7.26 -8.64 -3.04
CA ALA A 80 8.68 -8.41 -3.26
C ALA A 80 8.93 -7.41 -4.39
N GLU A 81 8.17 -7.52 -5.49
CA GLU A 81 8.26 -6.62 -6.62
C GLU A 81 7.85 -5.17 -6.25
N ARG A 82 6.73 -5.02 -5.54
CA ARG A 82 6.25 -3.70 -5.08
C ARG A 82 7.16 -3.08 -4.03
N GLU A 83 7.73 -3.89 -3.14
CA GLU A 83 8.73 -3.43 -2.17
C GLU A 83 9.98 -2.90 -2.89
N ALA A 84 10.48 -3.64 -3.88
CA ALA A 84 11.62 -3.23 -4.67
C ALA A 84 11.35 -1.92 -5.43
N LYS A 85 10.17 -1.77 -6.04
CA LYS A 85 9.73 -0.53 -6.72
C LYS A 85 9.66 0.65 -5.75
N MET A 86 9.07 0.47 -4.56
CA MET A 86 8.99 1.51 -3.52
C MET A 86 10.38 1.96 -3.04
N LEU A 87 11.31 1.03 -2.88
CA LEU A 87 12.66 1.31 -2.39
C LEU A 87 13.62 1.75 -3.51
N ALA A 88 13.27 1.60 -4.78
CA ALA A 88 14.09 2.06 -5.90
C ALA A 88 14.16 3.59 -5.99
N VAL A 89 15.28 4.12 -6.51
CA VAL A 89 15.34 5.51 -6.99
C VAL A 89 14.76 5.52 -8.40
N PRO A 90 13.74 6.34 -8.71
CA PRO A 90 13.19 6.42 -10.06
C PRO A 90 14.25 6.93 -11.03
N THR A 91 14.26 6.41 -12.25
CA THR A 91 14.90 7.10 -13.37
C THR A 91 14.07 8.32 -13.76
N LYS A 92 14.63 9.26 -14.54
CA LYS A 92 13.90 10.44 -15.00
C LYS A 92 12.63 10.08 -15.78
N GLU A 93 12.68 8.98 -16.52
CA GLU A 93 11.55 8.48 -17.31
C GLU A 93 10.44 7.93 -16.39
N GLN A 94 10.79 7.39 -15.23
CA GLN A 94 9.86 6.83 -14.25
C GLN A 94 9.29 7.86 -13.29
N GLU A 95 9.88 9.06 -13.19
CA GLU A 95 9.44 10.11 -12.25
C GLU A 95 7.97 10.51 -12.47
N LEU A 96 7.51 10.58 -13.73
CA LEU A 96 6.14 10.93 -14.04
C LEU A 96 5.16 9.81 -13.65
N ASP A 97 5.47 8.57 -14.00
CA ASP A 97 4.63 7.41 -13.66
C ASP A 97 4.50 7.27 -12.14
N HIS A 98 5.62 7.38 -11.44
CA HIS A 98 5.68 7.35 -10.00
C HIS A 98 4.96 8.55 -9.33
N TYR A 99 4.86 9.69 -10.01
CA TYR A 99 4.09 10.84 -9.54
C TYR A 99 2.58 10.62 -9.70
N LEU A 100 2.17 9.94 -10.77
CA LEU A 100 0.77 9.59 -11.04
C LEU A 100 0.31 8.42 -10.16
N GLN A 101 1.22 7.48 -9.88
CA GLN A 101 0.95 6.27 -9.12
C GLN A 101 2.09 6.04 -8.13
N ASP A 102 1.92 6.55 -6.91
CA ASP A 102 2.96 6.50 -5.90
C ASP A 102 3.27 5.03 -5.50
N PRO A 103 4.53 4.57 -5.60
CA PRO A 103 4.87 3.18 -5.30
C PRO A 103 4.53 2.73 -3.87
N CYS A 104 4.58 3.64 -2.90
CA CYS A 104 4.17 3.31 -1.53
C CYS A 104 2.64 3.22 -1.42
N TYR A 105 1.88 4.03 -2.16
CA TYR A 105 0.42 3.90 -2.24
C TYR A 105 0.03 2.52 -2.79
N VAL A 106 0.63 2.10 -3.91
CA VAL A 106 0.40 0.78 -4.52
C VAL A 106 0.77 -0.34 -3.53
N TYR A 107 1.90 -0.21 -2.85
CA TYR A 107 2.33 -1.18 -1.84
C TYR A 107 1.32 -1.31 -0.70
N VAL A 108 0.73 -0.19 -0.25
CA VAL A 108 -0.32 -0.21 0.78
C VAL A 108 -1.61 -0.82 0.26
N LEU A 109 -2.03 -0.45 -0.96
CA LEU A 109 -3.29 -0.91 -1.54
C LEU A 109 -3.27 -2.42 -1.78
N LEU A 110 -2.14 -2.98 -2.26
CA LEU A 110 -1.92 -4.43 -2.33
C LEU A 110 -2.17 -5.11 -0.98
N GLY A 111 -1.68 -4.50 0.09
CA GLY A 111 -1.87 -5.00 1.46
C GLY A 111 -3.32 -4.94 1.88
N ALA A 112 -4.02 -3.84 1.58
CA ALA A 112 -5.45 -3.70 1.86
C ALA A 112 -6.26 -4.76 1.11
N CYS A 113 -6.01 -4.98 -0.19
CA CYS A 113 -6.67 -6.02 -0.98
C CYS A 113 -6.46 -7.42 -0.39
N ALA A 114 -5.21 -7.78 -0.09
CA ALA A 114 -4.88 -9.06 0.54
C ALA A 114 -5.52 -9.24 1.93
N MET A 115 -5.63 -8.16 2.71
CA MET A 115 -6.36 -8.17 3.99
C MET A 115 -7.86 -8.40 3.77
N THR A 116 -8.47 -7.76 2.77
CA THR A 116 -9.90 -7.92 2.46
C THR A 116 -10.23 -9.36 2.07
N LEU A 117 -9.42 -10.00 1.22
CA LEU A 117 -9.57 -11.42 0.87
C LEU A 117 -9.22 -12.37 2.02
N GLY A 118 -8.46 -11.91 3.00
CA GLY A 118 -7.92 -12.75 4.07
C GLY A 118 -6.74 -13.62 3.63
N SER A 119 -5.98 -13.21 2.62
CA SER A 119 -4.76 -13.89 2.19
C SER A 119 -3.69 -13.90 3.28
N GLN A 120 -2.72 -14.81 3.16
CA GLN A 120 -1.60 -14.95 4.09
C GLN A 120 -0.49 -13.94 3.76
N LEU A 121 -0.36 -12.92 4.61
CA LEU A 121 0.68 -11.91 4.51
C LEU A 121 1.94 -12.30 5.29
N PRO A 122 3.14 -12.15 4.71
CA PRO A 122 4.39 -12.31 5.45
C PRO A 122 4.49 -11.34 6.64
N ALA A 123 5.03 -11.82 7.77
CA ALA A 123 5.21 -10.97 8.95
C ALA A 123 6.14 -9.77 8.68
N SER A 124 7.14 -9.94 7.82
CA SER A 124 8.03 -8.86 7.35
C SER A 124 7.27 -7.78 6.59
N TYR A 125 6.37 -8.19 5.69
CA TYR A 125 5.50 -7.29 4.94
C TYR A 125 4.61 -6.47 5.87
N VAL A 126 3.90 -7.13 6.82
CA VAL A 126 3.04 -6.43 7.78
C VAL A 126 3.84 -5.48 8.68
N SER A 127 5.06 -5.87 9.09
CA SER A 127 5.97 -4.99 9.84
C SER A 127 6.38 -3.76 9.03
N LEU A 128 6.74 -3.93 7.75
CA LEU A 128 7.10 -2.81 6.89
C LEU A 128 5.88 -1.91 6.60
N LEU A 129 4.73 -2.51 6.31
CA LEU A 129 3.48 -1.80 6.06
C LEU A 129 3.09 -0.89 7.24
N LYS A 130 3.23 -1.36 8.49
CA LYS A 130 3.06 -0.56 9.72
C LYS A 130 3.95 0.68 9.78
N LYS A 131 5.11 0.66 9.12
CA LYS A 131 6.08 1.77 9.12
C LYS A 131 5.83 2.75 7.98
N VAL A 132 5.29 2.28 6.85
CA VAL A 132 5.25 3.07 5.60
C VAL A 132 3.84 3.51 5.17
N TYR A 133 2.76 3.00 5.77
CA TYR A 133 1.40 3.31 5.31
C TYR A 133 1.04 4.81 5.33
N THR A 134 1.77 5.62 6.09
CA THR A 134 1.60 7.09 6.15
C THR A 134 2.39 7.86 5.10
N GLU A 135 3.21 7.18 4.30
CA GLU A 135 4.25 7.81 3.48
C GLU A 135 3.89 7.92 1.99
N GLY A 136 2.86 7.18 1.53
CA GLY A 136 2.43 7.15 0.13
C GLY A 136 1.26 8.09 -0.22
N GLY A 137 0.93 9.06 0.65
CA GLY A 137 -0.10 10.04 0.34
C GLY A 137 -1.55 9.53 0.41
N LEU A 138 -1.82 8.48 1.20
CA LEU A 138 -3.18 8.00 1.46
C LEU A 138 -4.11 9.13 1.92
N MET A 139 -5.35 9.04 1.47
CA MET A 139 -6.43 9.94 1.88
C MET A 139 -6.72 9.86 3.38
N PRO A 140 -7.24 10.93 4.02
CA PRO A 140 -7.41 10.98 5.48
C PRO A 140 -8.23 9.82 6.09
N ASP A 141 -9.28 9.35 5.41
CA ASP A 141 -10.09 8.24 5.92
C ASP A 141 -9.43 6.90 5.60
N ALA A 142 -8.74 6.76 4.45
CA ALA A 142 -7.87 5.62 4.15
C ALA A 142 -6.76 5.44 5.20
N LEU A 143 -6.14 6.54 5.66
CA LEU A 143 -5.16 6.53 6.75
C LEU A 143 -5.77 6.01 8.07
N LYS A 144 -7.00 6.42 8.40
CA LYS A 144 -7.70 5.94 9.60
C LYS A 144 -8.05 4.45 9.48
N GLN A 145 -8.52 4.04 8.30
CA GLN A 145 -8.82 2.65 7.95
C GLN A 145 -7.59 1.75 8.12
N MET A 146 -6.46 2.11 7.49
CA MET A 146 -5.19 1.39 7.64
C MET A 146 -4.69 1.40 9.08
N LYS A 147 -4.77 2.54 9.78
CA LYS A 147 -4.37 2.61 11.20
C LYS A 147 -5.19 1.67 12.07
N LYS A 148 -6.51 1.60 11.85
CA LYS A 148 -7.40 0.68 12.57
C LYS A 148 -7.04 -0.78 12.26
N ALA A 149 -6.80 -1.11 11.00
CA ALA A 149 -6.40 -2.46 10.60
C ALA A 149 -5.05 -2.88 11.21
N LEU A 150 -4.05 -2.01 11.15
CA LEU A 150 -2.67 -2.35 11.55
C LEU A 150 -2.40 -2.25 13.05
N HIS A 151 -3.10 -1.36 13.75
CA HIS A 151 -2.82 -1.00 15.15
C HIS A 151 -4.05 -1.03 16.07
N GLY A 152 -5.25 -1.29 15.55
CA GLY A 152 -6.48 -1.32 16.34
C GLY A 152 -6.62 -2.56 17.23
N PRO A 153 -7.42 -2.49 18.31
CA PRO A 153 -7.66 -3.61 19.22
C PRO A 153 -8.37 -4.80 18.53
N ASN A 154 -9.16 -4.52 17.50
CA ASN A 154 -9.78 -5.50 16.60
C ASN A 154 -9.24 -5.31 15.19
N GLY A 155 -7.92 -5.11 15.09
CA GLY A 155 -7.23 -4.96 13.81
C GLY A 155 -7.21 -6.26 13.00
N TYR A 156 -6.62 -6.16 11.82
CA TYR A 156 -6.41 -7.27 10.91
C TYR A 156 -5.67 -8.43 11.59
N LYS A 157 -6.13 -9.66 11.28
CA LYS A 157 -5.51 -10.92 11.69
C LYS A 157 -5.13 -11.69 10.44
N ASN A 158 -3.89 -12.17 10.41
CA ASN A 158 -3.34 -12.83 9.24
C ASN A 158 -4.16 -14.07 8.85
N GLY A 159 -4.55 -14.18 7.58
CA GLY A 159 -5.39 -15.27 7.10
C GLY A 159 -6.91 -15.10 7.33
N GLU A 160 -7.36 -14.03 7.97
CA GLU A 160 -8.79 -13.73 8.16
C GLU A 160 -9.20 -12.53 7.28
N PRO A 161 -10.32 -12.62 6.53
CA PRO A 161 -10.86 -11.48 5.80
C PRO A 161 -11.11 -10.28 6.72
N TYR A 162 -10.78 -9.08 6.24
CA TYR A 162 -10.94 -7.85 7.00
C TYR A 162 -11.74 -6.80 6.24
N ASP A 163 -12.83 -6.34 6.84
CA ASP A 163 -13.68 -5.31 6.26
C ASP A 163 -13.18 -3.90 6.65
N PHE A 164 -12.77 -3.12 5.65
CA PHE A 164 -12.40 -1.72 5.81
C PHE A 164 -13.61 -0.77 5.94
N HIS A 165 -14.82 -1.27 5.73
CA HIS A 165 -16.09 -0.53 5.70
C HIS A 165 -16.07 0.60 4.67
N SER A 166 -15.43 0.35 3.52
CA SER A 166 -15.39 1.26 2.40
C SER A 166 -16.69 1.22 1.63
N LYS A 167 -17.37 2.37 1.59
CA LYS A 167 -18.62 2.54 0.84
C LYS A 167 -18.36 2.50 -0.65
N ASP A 168 -19.20 1.82 -1.41
CA ASP A 168 -19.21 1.97 -2.86
C ASP A 168 -19.83 3.31 -3.29
N LEU A 169 -19.81 3.57 -4.60
CA LEU A 169 -20.31 4.83 -5.17
C LEU A 169 -21.81 5.01 -4.93
N VAL A 170 -22.61 3.94 -5.00
CA VAL A 170 -24.06 3.98 -4.82
C VAL A 170 -24.41 4.22 -3.36
N GLU A 171 -23.77 3.50 -2.44
CA GLU A 171 -23.86 3.69 -0.99
C GLU A 171 -23.48 5.12 -0.59
N THR A 172 -22.43 5.67 -1.21
CA THR A 172 -21.99 7.04 -0.95
C THR A 172 -23.01 8.05 -1.48
N ALA A 173 -23.51 7.86 -2.71
CA ALA A 173 -24.52 8.72 -3.32
C ALA A 173 -25.84 8.73 -2.54
N ASN A 174 -26.24 7.57 -2.00
CA ASN A 174 -27.45 7.39 -1.21
C ASN A 174 -27.31 7.87 0.24
N ALA A 175 -26.11 7.84 0.81
CA ALA A 175 -25.88 8.33 2.18
C ALA A 175 -25.95 9.87 2.30
N ASP A 176 -25.87 10.61 1.18
CA ASP A 176 -25.72 12.07 1.16
C ASP A 176 -26.82 12.78 0.32
N SER A 177 -27.99 12.15 0.14
CA SER A 177 -29.11 12.71 -0.65
C SER A 177 -29.72 13.99 -0.07
N ASP A 178 -29.60 14.21 1.24
CA ASP A 178 -30.41 15.22 1.94
C ASP A 178 -29.70 16.58 2.18
N ASN A 179 -28.40 16.72 1.90
CA ASN A 179 -27.62 17.92 2.27
C ASN A 179 -26.59 18.39 1.22
N ARG A 180 -26.87 18.25 -0.07
CA ARG A 180 -25.96 18.70 -1.14
C ARG A 180 -25.96 20.22 -1.27
N LYS A 181 -24.82 20.87 -0.97
CA LYS A 181 -24.57 22.28 -1.32
C LYS A 181 -23.54 22.35 -2.46
N PRO A 182 -23.82 23.10 -3.54
CA PRO A 182 -22.86 23.28 -4.62
C PRO A 182 -21.59 23.97 -4.13
N ASN A 183 -20.46 23.70 -4.80
CA ASN A 183 -19.24 24.48 -4.62
C ASN A 183 -19.45 25.93 -5.07
N GLY A 184 -18.46 26.80 -4.85
CA GLY A 184 -18.55 28.22 -5.22
C GLY A 184 -18.78 28.50 -6.73
N LEU A 185 -18.74 27.47 -7.57
CA LEU A 185 -19.00 27.51 -9.01
C LEU A 185 -20.33 26.83 -9.41
N GLY A 186 -21.17 26.44 -8.45
CA GLY A 186 -22.45 25.80 -8.74
C GLY A 186 -22.39 24.29 -9.01
N PHE A 187 -21.21 23.66 -8.94
CA PHE A 187 -21.04 22.23 -9.18
C PHE A 187 -21.00 21.43 -7.88
N ILE A 188 -21.63 20.25 -7.88
CA ILE A 188 -21.48 19.26 -6.81
C ILE A 188 -20.51 18.20 -7.33
N GLY A 189 -19.24 18.32 -6.98
CA GLY A 189 -18.26 17.26 -7.25
C GLY A 189 -18.50 16.08 -6.32
N MET A 190 -18.79 14.90 -6.86
CA MET A 190 -18.96 13.67 -6.08
C MET A 190 -17.64 12.96 -5.79
N ASN A 191 -16.61 13.21 -6.61
CA ASN A 191 -15.31 12.56 -6.52
C ASN A 191 -14.25 13.52 -5.96
N VAL A 192 -13.44 13.02 -5.03
CA VAL A 192 -12.20 13.69 -4.62
C VAL A 192 -11.15 13.46 -5.70
N PRO A 193 -10.38 14.49 -6.12
CA PRO A 193 -9.22 14.27 -6.98
C PRO A 193 -8.29 13.21 -6.37
N SER A 194 -7.74 12.35 -7.21
CA SER A 194 -6.85 11.27 -6.78
C SER A 194 -5.68 11.80 -5.93
N PRO A 195 -5.15 10.99 -4.99
CA PRO A 195 -3.87 11.28 -4.37
C PRO A 195 -2.77 11.31 -5.44
N GLY A 196 -2.03 12.42 -5.54
CA GLY A 196 -1.10 12.65 -6.65
C GLY A 196 -1.79 13.27 -7.88
N GLY A 197 -1.03 13.91 -8.77
CA GLY A 197 -1.56 14.60 -9.97
C GLY A 197 -1.52 16.14 -9.92
N LEU A 198 -2.13 16.80 -10.91
CA LEU A 198 -2.07 18.28 -11.11
C LEU A 198 -2.71 19.10 -9.98
N PHE A 199 -3.63 18.51 -9.21
CA PHE A 199 -4.29 19.15 -8.08
C PHE A 199 -3.65 18.61 -6.78
N ASN A 200 -2.59 19.28 -6.33
CA ASN A 200 -1.89 18.92 -5.09
C ASN A 200 -2.88 18.95 -3.91
N THR A 201 -3.23 17.76 -3.41
CA THR A 201 -4.14 17.59 -2.27
C THR A 201 -3.48 17.90 -0.92
N GLY A 202 -2.20 18.28 -0.92
CA GLY A 202 -1.38 18.51 0.29
C GLY A 202 -0.91 17.22 0.96
N MET A 203 -1.25 16.06 0.39
CA MET A 203 -0.76 14.76 0.84
C MET A 203 0.61 14.52 0.20
N GLY A 204 1.62 14.29 1.04
CA GLY A 204 2.99 14.02 0.59
C GLY A 204 3.09 12.75 -0.25
N ASN A 205 4.27 12.47 -0.78
CA ASN A 205 4.54 11.27 -1.58
C ASN A 205 5.78 10.53 -1.06
N SER A 206 5.94 9.29 -1.50
CA SER A 206 7.03 8.41 -1.07
C SER A 206 8.42 8.95 -1.44
N PHE A 207 8.53 9.79 -2.49
CA PHE A 207 9.79 10.42 -2.89
C PHE A 207 10.29 11.45 -1.89
N THR A 208 9.38 12.22 -1.31
CA THR A 208 9.69 13.25 -0.32
C THR A 208 9.68 12.71 1.11
N SER A 209 9.23 11.47 1.32
CA SER A 209 9.25 10.81 2.61
C SER A 209 10.68 10.57 3.11
N ALA A 210 11.00 11.16 4.27
CA ALA A 210 12.24 10.88 4.99
C ALA A 210 12.35 9.42 5.46
N ILE A 211 11.20 8.74 5.64
CA ILE A 211 11.14 7.35 6.09
C ILE A 211 11.49 6.41 4.94
N ILE A 212 10.88 6.59 3.77
CA ILE A 212 11.21 5.80 2.57
C ILE A 212 12.66 6.06 2.17
N LYS A 213 13.13 7.31 2.22
CA LYS A 213 14.53 7.64 1.94
C LYS A 213 15.51 6.91 2.86
N GLU A 214 15.24 6.87 4.16
CA GLU A 214 16.08 6.13 5.12
C GLU A 214 16.04 4.61 4.88
N LEU A 215 14.87 4.05 4.54
CA LEU A 215 14.76 2.63 4.18
C LEU A 215 15.61 2.29 2.94
N ARG A 216 15.54 3.14 1.91
CA ARG A 216 16.36 3.03 0.70
C ARG A 216 17.85 3.14 0.98
N GLU A 217 18.26 4.15 1.77
CA GLU A 217 19.66 4.35 2.16
C GLU A 217 20.18 3.18 2.99
N LYS A 218 19.35 2.59 3.86
CA LYS A 218 19.70 1.39 4.61
C LYS A 218 19.88 0.19 3.68
N GLN A 219 19.03 0.00 2.67
CA GLN A 219 19.14 -1.11 1.72
C GLN A 219 20.40 -0.99 0.87
N GLN A 220 20.72 0.21 0.37
CA GLN A 220 21.88 0.46 -0.48
C GLN A 220 23.19 0.51 0.30
N ASN A 221 23.18 1.14 1.48
CA ASN A 221 24.36 1.39 2.31
C ASN A 221 24.15 0.92 3.76
N PRO A 222 23.97 -0.39 4.00
CA PRO A 222 23.67 -0.93 5.34
C PRO A 222 24.84 -0.78 6.32
N HIS A 223 26.04 -0.49 5.82
CA HIS A 223 27.25 -0.38 6.63
C HIS A 223 27.76 1.05 6.79
N ALA A 224 27.04 2.04 6.25
CA ALA A 224 27.37 3.45 6.41
C ALA A 224 26.67 4.07 7.63
N CYS A 225 27.21 5.18 8.12
CA CYS A 225 26.56 6.04 9.09
C CYS A 225 25.28 6.63 8.49
N ALA A 226 24.14 6.44 9.17
CA ALA A 226 22.83 6.91 8.69
C ALA A 226 22.70 8.44 8.60
N THR A 227 23.65 9.20 9.15
CA THR A 227 23.58 10.67 9.18
C THR A 227 24.52 11.32 8.20
N CYS A 228 25.73 10.79 8.04
CA CYS A 228 26.79 11.43 7.27
C CYS A 228 27.41 10.52 6.20
N GLY A 229 26.91 9.28 6.04
CA GLY A 229 27.32 8.36 4.98
C GLY A 229 28.71 7.73 5.14
N VAL A 230 29.50 8.08 6.17
CA VAL A 230 30.84 7.50 6.36
C VAL A 230 30.76 6.01 6.68
N ILE A 231 31.67 5.23 6.11
CA ILE A 231 31.75 3.77 6.27
C ILE A 231 32.63 3.32 7.46
N ALA A 232 33.41 4.26 8.03
CA ALA A 232 34.25 4.06 9.19
C ALA A 232 34.20 5.29 10.11
N GLY A 233 34.44 5.08 11.41
CA GLY A 233 34.59 6.13 12.41
C GLY A 233 35.90 6.91 12.24
N SER A 234 36.05 7.99 13.01
CA SER A 234 37.29 8.77 13.04
C SER A 234 38.49 7.87 13.37
N GLY A 235 39.52 7.88 12.53
CA GLY A 235 40.70 7.04 12.72
C GLY A 235 40.53 5.55 12.35
N GLY A 236 39.45 5.17 11.65
CA GLY A 236 39.21 3.80 11.21
C GLY A 236 38.44 2.92 12.21
N GLU A 237 37.88 3.52 13.27
CA GLU A 237 37.07 2.81 14.26
C GLU A 237 35.80 2.19 13.65
N LYS A 238 35.30 1.12 14.27
CA LYS A 238 34.03 0.51 13.88
C LYS A 238 32.87 1.45 14.21
N LEU A 239 31.88 1.52 13.31
CA LEU A 239 30.67 2.30 13.57
C LEU A 239 29.89 1.74 14.76
N LEU A 240 29.31 2.65 15.55
CA LEU A 240 28.37 2.34 16.61
C LEU A 240 27.08 1.80 16.01
N MET A 241 26.45 0.84 16.68
CA MET A 241 25.13 0.34 16.31
C MET A 241 24.07 0.90 17.25
N CYS A 242 22.85 1.11 16.74
CA CYS A 242 21.71 1.44 17.58
C CYS A 242 21.55 0.39 18.69
N ALA A 243 21.60 0.79 19.96
CA ALA A 243 21.50 -0.15 21.08
C ALA A 243 20.16 -0.90 21.12
N LYS A 244 19.08 -0.31 20.59
CA LYS A 244 17.73 -0.89 20.61
C LYS A 244 17.52 -1.94 19.52
N CYS A 245 17.77 -1.60 18.25
CA CYS A 245 17.55 -2.51 17.12
C CYS A 245 18.79 -3.28 16.66
N LYS A 246 20.00 -2.86 17.08
CA LYS A 246 21.30 -3.41 16.67
C LYS A 246 21.52 -3.49 15.15
N ASP A 247 20.77 -2.71 14.38
CA ASP A 247 20.68 -2.84 12.93
C ASP A 247 21.24 -1.60 12.22
N ARG A 248 20.81 -0.38 12.58
CA ARG A 248 21.33 0.86 11.98
C ARG A 248 22.64 1.33 12.63
N LYS A 249 23.57 1.86 11.82
CA LYS A 249 24.93 2.25 12.22
C LYS A 249 25.16 3.76 12.22
N TYR A 250 26.08 4.22 13.07
CA TYR A 250 26.43 5.63 13.29
C TYR A 250 27.91 5.78 13.61
N CYS A 251 28.57 6.84 13.10
CA CYS A 251 29.97 7.12 13.46
C CYS A 251 30.12 7.75 14.86
N SER A 252 29.03 8.30 15.42
CA SER A 252 29.03 8.95 16.73
C SER A 252 27.64 9.00 17.33
N VAL A 253 27.55 9.16 18.65
CA VAL A 253 26.30 9.41 19.37
C VAL A 253 25.61 10.70 18.88
N LYS A 254 26.39 11.70 18.43
CA LYS A 254 25.86 12.94 17.84
C LYS A 254 25.05 12.66 16.56
N CYS A 255 25.61 11.85 15.66
CA CYS A 255 24.91 11.42 14.45
C CYS A 255 23.64 10.63 14.80
N GLN A 256 23.74 9.69 15.74
CA GLN A 256 22.57 8.94 16.20
C GLN A 256 21.44 9.85 16.72
N LYS A 257 21.75 10.85 17.55
CA LYS A 257 20.76 11.81 18.07
C LYS A 257 20.13 12.65 16.97
N HIS A 258 20.91 13.09 15.98
CA HIS A 258 20.41 13.87 14.86
C HIS A 258 19.42 13.08 13.99
N HIS A 259 19.74 11.82 13.71
CA HIS A 259 18.89 10.93 12.89
C HIS A 259 17.70 10.32 13.67
N TRP A 260 17.64 10.46 15.00
CA TRP A 260 16.66 9.79 15.85
C TRP A 260 15.20 10.11 15.51
N SER A 261 14.89 11.32 15.04
CA SER A 261 13.53 11.72 14.67
C SER A 261 12.91 10.84 13.59
N ILE A 262 13.74 10.35 12.67
CA ILE A 262 13.39 9.41 11.58
C ILE A 262 13.52 7.98 12.09
N HIS A 263 14.70 7.61 12.60
CA HIS A 263 15.00 6.24 13.00
C HIS A 263 14.03 5.67 14.04
N LYS A 264 13.52 6.48 14.97
CA LYS A 264 12.60 6.01 16.02
C LYS A 264 11.33 5.36 15.47
N LYS A 265 10.88 5.77 14.27
CA LYS A 265 9.71 5.20 13.60
C LYS A 265 10.00 3.84 12.96
N LEU A 266 11.27 3.59 12.61
CA LEU A 266 11.74 2.35 11.99
C LEU A 266 12.39 1.37 12.98
N CYS A 267 12.74 1.85 14.17
CA CYS A 267 13.56 1.13 15.15
C CYS A 267 12.74 0.05 15.89
N GLU A 268 12.93 -1.20 15.49
CA GLU A 268 12.36 -2.38 16.16
C GLU A 268 13.34 -3.00 17.17
N PRO A 269 12.95 -3.21 18.44
CA PRO A 269 13.81 -3.86 19.42
C PRO A 269 14.14 -5.30 19.02
N VAL A 270 15.40 -5.71 19.24
CA VAL A 270 15.76 -7.12 19.20
C VAL A 270 15.34 -7.75 20.53
N TYR A 271 14.25 -8.52 20.52
CA TYR A 271 13.93 -9.39 21.63
C TYR A 271 14.88 -10.60 21.57
N HIS A 272 15.82 -10.69 22.51
CA HIS A 272 16.53 -11.94 22.74
C HIS A 272 15.51 -12.91 23.34
N LYS A 273 15.19 -13.98 22.61
CA LYS A 273 14.48 -15.13 23.17
C LYS A 273 15.43 -15.90 24.08
#